data_AF-A0A645J0S7-F1
#
_entry.id   AF-A0A645J0S7-F1
#
_cell.length_a   1.000
_cell.length_b   1.000
_cell.length_c   1.000
_cell.angle_alpha   90.00
_cell.angle_beta   90.00
_cell.angle_gamma   90.00
#
_symmetry.space_group_name_H-M   'P 1'
#
loop_
_entity.id
_entity.type
_entity.pdbx_description
1 polymer ?
#
loop_
_entity_poly.entity_id
_entity_poly.type
_entity_poly.pdbx_seq_one_letter_code
_entity_poly.pdbx_strand_id
1 'polypeptide(L)'
;MNLDIVNSANKEDYIKVILTDKGELLDPMAKLRSVYPNVMELIREERIKATANSKTVATNIRERSKLSLFQSFYQDITEEECTLEGIEVMKKVIEKAEKVGEE
;
A
#
# COMPACT_ATOMS: atom_id res chain seq x y z
N MET A 1 6.23 -25.28 4.02
CA MET A 1 7.62 -24.81 3.95
C MET A 1 8.31 -25.70 2.94
N ASN A 2 8.76 -25.14 1.82
CA ASN A 2 9.31 -25.93 0.72
C ASN A 2 10.78 -26.28 1.05
N LEU A 3 11.09 -27.56 1.21
CA LEU A 3 12.38 -28.03 1.78
C LEU A 3 13.55 -27.87 0.80
N ASP A 4 13.27 -27.74 -0.50
CA ASP A 4 14.30 -27.63 -1.55
C ASP A 4 15.05 -26.28 -1.51
N ILE A 5 14.38 -25.21 -1.09
CA ILE A 5 14.98 -23.89 -0.94
C ILE A 5 15.92 -23.85 0.28
N VAL A 6 15.56 -24.60 1.32
CA VAL A 6 16.26 -24.63 2.61
C VAL A 6 17.70 -25.19 2.49
N ASN A 7 17.92 -26.11 1.56
CA ASN A 7 19.21 -26.77 1.39
C ASN A 7 20.07 -26.21 0.26
N SER A 8 19.52 -25.29 -0.55
CA SER A 8 20.23 -24.72 -1.71
C SER A 8 21.05 -23.47 -1.37
N ALA A 9 20.80 -22.84 -0.22
CA ALA A 9 21.47 -21.60 0.21
C ALA A 9 22.32 -21.82 1.47
N ASN A 10 23.40 -21.05 1.62
CA ASN A 10 24.18 -21.07 2.84
C ASN A 10 23.33 -20.56 4.01
N LYS A 11 23.24 -21.36 5.08
CA LYS A 11 22.38 -21.09 6.23
C LYS A 11 22.90 -19.95 7.10
N GLU A 12 24.18 -19.62 6.98
CA GLU A 12 24.83 -18.54 7.73
C GLU A 12 24.73 -17.18 7.02
N ASP A 13 24.15 -17.12 5.83
CA ASP A 13 23.98 -15.85 5.12
C ASP A 13 22.96 -14.94 5.80
N TYR A 14 23.17 -13.63 5.61
CA TYR A 14 22.24 -12.61 6.06
C TYR A 14 21.10 -12.47 5.04
N ILE A 15 19.90 -12.90 5.44
CA ILE A 15 18.76 -12.95 4.53
C ILE A 15 17.61 -12.03 4.96
N LYS A 16 16.92 -11.51 3.94
CA LYS A 16 15.61 -10.88 4.06
C LYS A 16 14.56 -11.87 3.58
N VAL A 17 13.55 -12.10 4.40
CA VAL A 17 12.46 -13.04 4.11
C VAL A 17 11.18 -12.25 3.83
N ILE A 18 10.53 -12.58 2.71
CA ILE A 18 9.23 -12.03 2.34
C ILE A 18 8.21 -13.16 2.38
N LEU A 19 7.23 -13.04 3.28
CA LEU A 19 6.11 -13.97 3.38
C LEU A 19 5.04 -13.61 2.35
N THR A 20 4.72 -14.58 1.50
CA THR A 20 3.68 -14.46 0.46
C THR A 20 2.36 -15.11 0.87
N ASP A 21 2.38 -15.92 1.94
CA ASP A 21 1.20 -16.56 2.49
C ASP A 21 0.32 -15.59 3.27
N LYS A 22 -0.98 -15.86 3.24
CA LYS A 22 -1.99 -15.13 3.98
C LYS A 22 -2.38 -15.94 5.20
N GLY A 23 -2.22 -15.37 6.40
CA GLY A 23 -2.57 -16.04 7.64
C GLY A 23 -1.76 -15.57 8.84
N GLU A 24 -2.25 -15.95 10.01
CA GLU A 24 -1.53 -15.76 11.26
C GLU A 24 -0.48 -16.85 11.43
N LEU A 25 0.74 -16.44 11.78
CA LEU A 25 1.85 -17.34 12.07
C LEU A 25 2.24 -17.16 13.53
N LEU A 26 2.37 -18.27 14.25
CA LEU A 26 2.95 -18.26 15.59
C LEU A 26 4.47 -18.20 15.47
N ASP A 27 5.04 -17.10 15.94
CA ASP A 27 6.48 -16.80 15.96
C ASP A 27 7.25 -17.27 14.70
N PRO A 28 6.95 -16.70 13.52
CA PRO A 28 7.63 -17.06 12.28
C PRO A 28 9.15 -16.78 12.33
N MET A 29 9.58 -15.82 13.15
CA MET A 29 11.00 -15.49 13.33
C MET A 29 11.76 -16.62 14.01
N ALA A 30 11.22 -17.20 15.09
CA ALA A 30 11.86 -18.34 15.75
C ALA A 30 12.00 -19.55 14.80
N LYS A 31 10.94 -19.86 14.03
CA LYS A 31 10.96 -20.95 13.07
C LYS A 31 12.00 -20.75 11.96
N LEU A 32 12.14 -19.51 11.48
CA LEU A 32 13.17 -19.18 10.49
C LEU A 32 14.58 -19.26 11.07
N ARG A 33 14.81 -18.72 12.27
CA ARG A 33 16.13 -18.76 12.94
C ARG A 33 16.62 -20.16 13.28
N SER A 34 15.72 -21.13 13.43
CA SER A 34 16.08 -22.55 13.58
C SER A 34 16.80 -23.12 12.36
N VAL A 35 16.67 -22.49 11.19
CA VAL A 35 17.22 -22.97 9.91
C VAL A 35 18.21 -21.96 9.32
N TYR A 36 17.90 -20.67 9.43
CA TYR A 36 18.68 -19.52 8.98
C TYR A 36 18.93 -18.59 10.18
N PRO A 37 19.98 -18.80 10.99
CA PRO A 37 20.24 -18.02 12.20
C PRO A 37 20.34 -16.50 11.97
N ASN A 38 20.85 -16.08 10.80
CA ASN A 38 21.17 -14.68 10.49
C ASN A 38 20.06 -13.96 9.69
N VAL A 39 18.78 -14.28 9.93
CA VAL A 39 17.64 -13.55 9.35
C VAL A 39 17.64 -12.10 9.86
N MET A 40 17.87 -11.15 8.95
CA MET A 40 17.90 -9.72 9.26
C MET A 40 16.51 -9.12 9.35
N GLU A 41 15.63 -9.49 8.41
CA GLU A 41 14.35 -8.84 8.24
C GLU A 41 13.30 -9.84 7.74
N LEU A 42 12.12 -9.78 8.36
CA LEU A 42 10.94 -10.53 7.96
C LEU A 42 9.82 -9.54 7.64
N ILE A 43 9.34 -9.57 6.39
CA ILE A 43 8.25 -8.71 5.94
C ILE A 43 7.15 -9.55 5.30
N ARG A 44 5.89 -9.15 5.46
CA ARG A 44 4.78 -9.69 4.65
C ARG A 44 4.63 -8.92 3.35
N GLU A 45 4.39 -9.63 2.26
CA GLU A 45 4.17 -9.07 0.94
C GLU A 45 3.06 -7.99 0.93
N GLU A 46 1.98 -8.19 1.70
CA GLU A 46 0.90 -7.22 1.84
C GLU A 46 1.38 -5.86 2.38
N ARG A 47 2.33 -5.86 3.33
CA ARG A 47 2.92 -4.62 3.87
C ARG A 47 3.81 -3.92 2.83
N ILE A 48 4.48 -4.68 1.97
CA ILE A 48 5.26 -4.13 0.84
C ILE A 48 4.30 -3.45 -0.15
N LYS A 49 3.21 -4.13 -0.53
CA LYS A 49 2.18 -3.58 -1.44
C LYS A 49 1.50 -2.34 -0.84
N ALA A 50 1.16 -2.35 0.45
CA ALA A 50 0.59 -1.18 1.12
C ALA A 50 1.56 0.02 1.08
N THR A 51 2.84 -0.20 1.37
CA THR A 51 3.86 0.87 1.34
C THR A 51 4.09 1.40 -0.09
N ALA A 52 4.10 0.51 -1.08
CA ALA A 52 4.19 0.89 -2.49
C ALA A 52 2.97 1.69 -2.93
N ASN A 53 1.76 1.26 -2.57
CA ASN A 53 0.52 1.98 -2.83
C ASN A 53 0.52 3.36 -2.14
N SER A 54 0.95 3.48 -0.88
CA SER A 54 1.04 4.78 -0.21
C SER A 54 2.03 5.73 -0.90
N LYS A 55 3.18 5.22 -1.36
CA LYS A 55 4.15 6.02 -2.12
C LYS A 55 3.57 6.44 -3.48
N THR A 56 2.95 5.52 -4.20
CA THR A 56 2.28 5.81 -5.48
C THR A 56 1.14 6.78 -5.31
N VAL A 57 0.32 6.67 -4.26
CA VAL A 57 -0.76 7.61 -3.94
C VAL A 57 -0.17 8.99 -3.64
N ALA A 58 0.91 9.10 -2.86
CA ALA A 58 1.55 10.39 -2.58
C ALA A 58 2.13 11.08 -3.83
N THR A 59 2.70 10.32 -4.78
CA THR A 59 3.12 10.87 -6.08
C THR A 59 1.93 11.16 -7.00
N ASN A 60 0.92 10.30 -7.05
CA ASN A 60 -0.29 10.51 -7.85
C ASN A 60 -1.07 11.74 -7.40
N ILE A 61 -1.20 11.98 -6.08
CA ILE A 61 -1.93 13.14 -5.54
C ILE A 61 -1.36 14.46 -6.05
N ARG A 62 -0.03 14.55 -6.29
CA ARG A 62 0.59 15.76 -6.86
C ARG A 62 0.24 15.99 -8.33
N GLU A 63 -0.05 14.92 -9.08
CA GLU A 63 -0.40 14.98 -10.51
C GLU A 63 -1.93 14.94 -10.75
N ARG A 64 -2.71 14.59 -9.72
CA ARG A 64 -4.18 14.52 -9.76
C ARG A 64 -4.78 15.91 -9.58
N SER A 65 -5.76 16.24 -10.43
CA SER A 65 -6.58 17.44 -10.22
C SER A 65 -7.38 17.32 -8.91
N LYS A 66 -7.71 18.46 -8.28
CA LYS A 66 -8.54 18.53 -7.06
C LYS A 66 -9.86 17.75 -7.21
N LEU A 67 -10.43 17.74 -8.42
CA LEU A 67 -11.64 16.99 -8.75
C LEU A 67 -11.43 15.48 -8.68
N SER A 68 -10.31 14.95 -9.22
CA SER A 68 -10.02 13.51 -9.18
C SER A 68 -9.74 13.03 -7.75
N LEU A 69 -9.10 13.87 -6.94
CA LEU A 69 -8.87 13.57 -5.52
C LEU A 69 -10.21 13.46 -4.77
N PHE A 70 -11.15 14.36 -5.04
CA PHE A 70 -12.48 14.30 -4.44
C PHE A 70 -13.27 13.07 -4.88
N GLN A 71 -13.24 12.70 -6.17
CA GLN A 71 -13.92 11.48 -6.65
C GLN A 71 -13.38 10.23 -5.96
N SER A 72 -12.06 10.13 -5.81
CA SER A 72 -11.43 8.99 -5.11
C SER A 72 -11.86 8.96 -3.63
N PHE A 73 -11.83 10.11 -2.96
CA PHE A 73 -12.27 10.24 -1.58
C PHE A 73 -13.75 9.91 -1.36
N TYR A 74 -14.61 10.34 -2.28
CA TYR A 74 -16.04 10.04 -2.22
C TYR A 74 -16.29 8.54 -2.34
N GLN A 75 -15.61 7.89 -3.28
CA GLN A 75 -15.69 6.44 -3.47
C GLN A 75 -15.15 5.67 -2.26
N ASP A 76 -14.05 6.14 -1.65
CA ASP A 76 -13.46 5.50 -0.46
C ASP A 76 -14.40 5.55 0.76
N ILE A 77 -15.27 6.56 0.87
CA ILE A 77 -16.19 6.73 2.02
C ILE A 77 -17.56 6.11 1.77
N THR A 78 -18.06 6.23 0.54
CA THR A 78 -19.43 5.82 0.20
C THR A 78 -19.48 4.42 -0.42
N GLU A 79 -18.32 3.87 -0.81
CA GLU A 79 -18.20 2.64 -1.62
C GLU A 79 -18.92 2.74 -2.99
N GLU A 80 -19.36 3.94 -3.39
CA GLU A 80 -20.12 4.22 -4.60
C GLU A 80 -19.40 5.26 -5.49
N GLU A 81 -19.59 5.17 -6.81
CA GLU A 81 -19.06 6.18 -7.73
C GLU A 81 -19.89 7.48 -7.68
N CYS A 82 -19.24 8.64 -7.84
CA CYS A 82 -19.97 9.90 -7.92
C CYS A 82 -20.92 9.92 -9.13
N THR A 83 -22.16 10.35 -8.92
CA THR A 83 -23.07 10.65 -10.03
C THR A 83 -22.56 11.83 -10.86
N LEU A 84 -22.95 11.88 -12.15
CA LEU A 84 -22.58 12.98 -13.05
C LEU A 84 -23.01 14.35 -12.50
N GLU A 85 -24.17 14.40 -11.84
CA GLU A 85 -24.69 15.60 -11.18
C GLU A 85 -23.82 16.02 -9.99
N GLY A 86 -23.39 15.06 -9.16
CA GLY A 86 -22.48 15.33 -8.05
C GLY A 86 -21.12 15.84 -8.50
N ILE A 87 -20.59 15.32 -9.61
CA ILE A 87 -19.33 15.78 -10.22
C ILE A 87 -19.45 17.24 -10.68
N GLU A 88 -20.55 17.61 -11.34
CA GLU A 88 -20.78 18.96 -11.84
C GLU A 88 -20.93 19.99 -10.70
N VAL A 89 -21.65 19.62 -9.63
CA VAL A 89 -21.75 20.45 -8.42
C VAL A 89 -20.37 20.65 -7.79
N MET A 90 -19.60 19.57 -7.65
CA MET A 90 -18.27 19.66 -7.04
C MET A 90 -17.31 20.52 -7.87
N LYS A 91 -17.35 20.41 -9.19
CA LYS A 91 -16.55 21.23 -10.09
C LYS A 91 -16.82 22.72 -9.88
N LYS A 92 -18.09 23.12 -9.76
CA LYS A 92 -18.49 24.51 -9.46
C LYS A 92 -18.00 24.99 -8.10
N VAL A 93 -18.05 24.12 -7.08
CA VAL A 93 -17.57 24.45 -5.72
C VAL A 93 -16.06 24.67 -5.71
N ILE A 94 -15.30 23.79 -6.38
CA ILE A 94 -13.85 23.91 -6.50
C ILE A 94 -13.47 25.20 -7.23
N GLU A 95 -14.11 25.48 -8.37
CA GLU A 95 -13.81 26.67 -9.16
C GLU A 95 -14.15 27.97 -8.40
N LYS A 96 -15.24 27.96 -7.61
CA LYS A 96 -15.59 29.08 -6.73
C LYS A 96 -14.58 29.25 -5.59
N ALA A 97 -14.13 28.15 -4.97
CA ALA A 97 -13.15 28.20 -3.89
C ALA A 97 -11.78 28.69 -4.36
N GLU A 98 -11.38 28.40 -5.60
CA GLU A 98 -10.15 28.91 -6.19
C GLU A 98 -10.20 30.43 -6.44
N LYS A 99 -11.33 30.95 -6.92
CA LYS A 99 -11.51 32.40 -7.15
C LYS A 99 -11.51 33.23 -5.86
N VAL A 100 -11.97 32.65 -4.75
CA VAL A 100 -12.02 33.35 -3.44
C VAL A 100 -10.65 33.37 -2.75
N GLY A 101 -9.70 32.53 -3.17
CA GLY A 101 -8.34 32.50 -2.61
C GLY A 101 -7.36 33.50 -3.25
N GLU A 102 -7.78 34.25 -4.27
CA GLU A 102 -6.97 35.26 -4.97
C GLU A 102 -7.30 36.70 -4.56
N GLU A 103 -8.20 36.91 -3.58
CA GLU A 103 -8.50 38.20 -2.95
C GLU A 103 -7.87 38.34 -1.55
#